data_AF-A0A7W6A7M8-F1
#
_entry.id   AF-A0A7W6A7M8-F1
#
_cell.length_a   1.000
_cell.length_b   1.000
_cell.length_c   1.000
_cell.angle_alpha   90.00
_cell.angle_beta   90.00
_cell.angle_gamma   90.00
#
_symmetry.space_group_name_H-M   'P 1'
#
loop_
_entity.id
_entity.type
_entity.pdbx_description
1 polymer ?
#
loop_
_entity_poly.entity_id
_entity_poly.type
_entity_poly.pdbx_seq_one_letter_code
_entity_poly.pdbx_strand_id
1 'polypeptide(L)' 'MVPPWKKHPEIPLGSIGWRMGYGEDYWISFDDWFERKSEAHKQTYAAQHPEPTGWEGFWLRKGVAV' A
#
# COMPACT_ATOMS: atom_id res chain seq x y z
N MET A 1 -8.13 5.68 1.70
CA MET A 1 -8.08 4.97 0.41
C MET A 1 -8.11 3.47 0.69
N VAL A 2 -8.20 2.59 -0.31
CA VAL A 2 -8.01 1.13 -0.12
C VAL A 2 -6.55 0.77 -0.43
N PRO A 3 -6.02 -0.36 0.08
CA PRO A 3 -4.65 -0.76 -0.23
C PRO A 3 -4.45 -0.98 -1.74
N PRO A 4 -3.24 -0.78 -2.27
CA PRO A 4 -2.95 -0.94 -3.70
C PRO A 4 -3.38 -2.30 -4.27
N TRP A 5 -3.16 -3.40 -3.54
CA TRP A 5 -3.59 -4.76 -3.96
C TRP A 5 -5.11 -4.96 -4.02
N LYS A 6 -5.90 -4.13 -3.31
CA LYS A 6 -7.36 -4.18 -3.45
C LYS A 6 -7.84 -3.36 -4.64
N LYS A 7 -7.15 -2.28 -4.98
CA LYS A 7 -7.51 -1.42 -6.11
C LYS A 7 -7.09 -2.01 -7.45
N HIS A 8 -5.87 -2.52 -7.52
CA HIS A 8 -5.27 -3.15 -8.69
C HIS A 8 -4.67 -4.51 -8.31
N PRO A 9 -5.50 -5.52 -8.03
CA PRO A 9 -5.04 -6.87 -7.68
C PRO A 9 -4.18 -7.53 -8.78
N GLU A 10 -4.31 -7.07 -10.01
CA GLU A 10 -3.58 -7.55 -11.18
C GLU A 10 -2.14 -7.04 -11.30
N ILE A 11 -1.74 -6.05 -10.49
CA ILE A 11 -0.38 -5.48 -10.51
C ILE A 11 0.38 -5.97 -9.26
N PRO A 12 1.30 -6.93 -9.39
CA PRO A 12 2.08 -7.43 -8.24
C PRO A 12 2.94 -6.34 -7.59
N LEU A 13 3.27 -6.51 -6.32
CA LEU A 13 4.24 -5.64 -5.64
C LEU A 13 5.58 -5.63 -6.41
N GLY A 14 6.15 -4.45 -6.63
CA GLY A 14 7.42 -4.30 -7.36
C GLY A 14 7.30 -4.31 -8.90
N SER A 15 6.10 -4.56 -9.45
CA SER A 15 5.86 -4.43 -10.89
C SER A 15 6.12 -3.02 -11.41
N ILE A 16 6.65 -2.91 -12.63
CA ILE A 16 6.82 -1.64 -13.33
C ILE A 16 5.48 -0.91 -13.57
N GLY A 17 4.36 -1.64 -13.54
CA GLY A 17 3.01 -1.06 -13.65
C GLY A 17 2.66 -0.04 -12.57
N TRP A 18 3.37 -0.04 -11.44
CA TRP A 18 3.26 0.97 -10.38
C TRP A 18 4.12 2.22 -10.61
N ARG A 19 5.06 2.21 -11.56
CA ARG A 19 6.00 3.31 -11.82
C ARG A 19 5.96 3.88 -13.23
N MET A 20 5.38 3.15 -14.18
CA MET A 20 5.28 3.54 -15.60
C MET A 20 3.99 3.01 -16.23
N GLY A 21 3.00 2.67 -15.41
CA GLY A 21 1.74 2.07 -15.85
C GLY A 21 0.54 2.74 -15.20
N TYR A 22 -0.66 2.26 -15.51
CA TYR A 22 -1.91 2.87 -15.03
C TYR A 22 -2.11 2.77 -13.50
N GLY A 23 -1.25 2.04 -12.79
CA GLY A 23 -1.26 1.98 -11.33
C GLY A 23 -0.50 3.13 -10.65
N GLU A 24 0.33 3.87 -11.39
CA GLU A 24 1.24 4.89 -10.84
C GLU A 24 0.51 6.00 -10.08
N ASP A 25 -0.49 6.62 -10.71
CA ASP A 25 -1.27 7.70 -10.08
C ASP A 25 -1.93 7.24 -8.77
N TYR A 26 -2.40 5.99 -8.73
CA TYR A 26 -2.99 5.43 -7.52
C TYR A 26 -1.96 5.18 -6.43
N TRP A 27 -0.78 4.68 -6.81
CA TRP A 27 0.31 4.45 -5.87
C TRP A 27 0.76 5.75 -5.22
N ILE A 28 1.00 6.80 -6.01
CA ILE A 28 1.38 8.14 -5.53
C ILE A 28 0.31 8.70 -4.60
N SER A 29 -0.96 8.65 -5.02
CA SER A 29 -2.08 9.15 -4.21
C SER A 29 -2.24 8.37 -2.90
N PHE A 30 -2.07 7.06 -2.94
CA PHE A 30 -2.14 6.20 -1.75
C PHE A 30 -1.01 6.54 -0.78
N ASP A 31 0.20 6.75 -1.27
CA ASP A 31 1.37 7.05 -0.46
C ASP A 31 1.21 8.39 0.27
N ASP A 32 0.89 9.46 -0.47
CA ASP A 32 0.64 10.79 0.12
C ASP A 32 -0.50 10.75 1.15
N TRP A 33 -1.60 10.06 0.83
CA TRP A 33 -2.72 9.90 1.76
C TRP A 33 -2.32 9.14 3.03
N PHE A 34 -1.52 8.08 2.90
CA PHE A 34 -1.11 7.23 4.01
C PHE A 34 -0.08 7.91 4.90
N GLU A 35 0.91 8.59 4.31
CA GLU A 35 1.96 9.31 5.04
C GLU A 35 1.39 10.38 5.97
N ARG A 36 0.32 11.07 5.55
CA ARG A 36 -0.39 12.09 6.34
C ARG A 36 -1.18 11.54 7.53
N LYS A 37 -1.31 10.21 7.69
CA LYS A 37 -2.02 9.61 8.83
C LYS A 37 -1.15 9.59 10.08
N SER A 38 -1.80 9.67 11.25
CA SER A 38 -1.14 9.43 12.52
C SER A 38 -0.70 7.97 12.63
N GLU A 39 0.31 7.70 13.46
CA GLU A 39 0.85 6.36 13.66
C GLU A 39 -0.25 5.36 14.07
N ALA A 40 -1.10 5.73 15.04
CA ALA A 40 -2.21 4.89 15.48
C ALA A 40 -3.20 4.55 14.33
N HIS A 41 -3.43 5.49 13.40
CA HIS A 41 -4.26 5.22 12.23
C HIS A 41 -3.55 4.31 11.23
N LYS A 42 -2.25 4.46 11.01
CA LYS A 42 -1.46 3.57 10.14
C LYS A 42 -1.49 2.14 10.66
N GLN A 43 -1.29 1.96 11.96
CA GLN A 43 -1.38 0.67 12.66
C GLN A 43 -2.77 0.03 12.51
N THR A 44 -3.82 0.78 12.83
CA THR A 44 -5.21 0.31 12.70
C THR A 44 -5.55 -0.06 11.26
N TYR A 45 -5.10 0.76 10.31
CA TYR A 45 -5.35 0.53 8.88
C TYR A 45 -4.67 -0.75 8.38
N ALA A 46 -3.40 -0.97 8.74
CA ALA A 46 -2.68 -2.19 8.39
C ALA A 46 -3.33 -3.44 8.99
N ALA A 47 -3.79 -3.38 10.24
CA ALA A 47 -4.51 -4.49 10.87
C ALA A 47 -5.83 -4.84 10.15
N GLN A 48 -6.55 -3.84 9.63
CA GLN A 48 -7.78 -4.05 8.84
C GLN A 48 -7.51 -4.52 7.40
N HIS A 49 -6.26 -4.40 6.95
CA HIS A 49 -5.85 -4.68 5.59
C HIS A 49 -4.54 -5.48 5.59
N PRO A 50 -4.59 -6.78 5.97
CA PRO A 50 -3.42 -7.63 5.99
C PRO A 50 -2.81 -7.76 4.59
N GLU A 51 -1.49 -7.92 4.54
CA GLU A 51 -0.75 -8.17 3.31
C GLU A 51 -1.19 -9.50 2.70
N PRO A 52 -1.59 -9.53 1.43
CA PRO A 52 -1.79 -10.80 0.72
C PRO A 52 -0.43 -11.41 0.35
N THR A 53 -0.44 -12.67 -0.11
CA THR A 53 0.76 -13.33 -0.65
C THR A 53 1.39 -12.49 -1.77
N GLY A 54 2.72 -12.33 -1.71
CA GLY A 54 3.49 -11.51 -2.65
C GLY A 54 3.56 -10.03 -2.29
N TRP A 55 2.99 -9.60 -1.15
CA TRP A 55 3.06 -8.23 -0.64
C TRP A 55 3.86 -8.10 0.66
N GLU A 56 4.68 -9.09 0.96
CA GLU A 56 5.36 -9.23 2.24
C GLU A 56 6.25 -8.01 2.56
N GLY A 57 6.08 -7.49 3.77
CA GLY A 57 6.82 -6.35 4.29
C GLY A 57 6.44 -5.01 3.67
N PHE A 58 5.31 -4.92 2.96
CA PHE A 58 4.78 -3.65 2.48
C PHE A 58 4.54 -2.67 3.63
N TRP A 59 3.88 -3.11 4.70
CA TRP A 59 3.61 -2.33 5.89
C TRP A 59 4.88 -1.96 6.66
N LEU A 60 5.80 -2.90 6.78
CA LEU A 60 7.11 -2.66 7.40
C LEU A 60 7.87 -1.52 6.70
N ARG A 61 7.89 -1.52 5.36
CA ARG A 61 8.50 -0.44 4.56
C ARG A 61 7.80 0.91 4.73
N LYS A 62 6.53 0.91 5.14
CA LYS A 62 5.74 2.12 5.44
C LYS A 62 5.76 2.50 6.92
N GLY A 63 6.65 1.90 7.72
CA GLY A 63 6.86 2.23 9.12
C GLY A 63 5.84 1.60 10.08
N VAL A 64 5.00 0.68 9.60
CA VAL A 64 4.06 -0.04 10.46
C VAL A 64 4.68 -1.36 10.88
N ALA A 65 4.92 -1.51 12.18
CA ALA A 65 5.25 -2.79 12.77
C ALA A 65 4.04 -3.74 12.65
N VAL A 66 4.24 -4.89 12.00
CA VAL A 66 3.25 -5.96 11.81
C VAL A 66 3.59 -7.17 12.67
#